data_AF-A0A7V9DZF4-F1
#
_entry.id   AF-A0A7V9DZF4-F1
#
_cell.length_a   1.000
_cell.length_b   1.000
_cell.length_c   1.000
_cell.angle_alpha   90.00
_cell.angle_beta   90.00
_cell.angle_gamma   90.00
#
_symmetry.space_group_name_H-M   'P 1'
#
loop_
_entity.id
_entity.type
_entity.pdbx_description
1 polymer ?
#
loop_
_entity_poly.entity_id
_entity_poly.type
_entity_poly.pdbx_seq_one_letter_code
_entity_poly.pdbx_strand_id
1 'polypeptide(L)'
;LTLDEIATRYPVEFAQWRARDAAWCPRGGETGRQLIDRVLAAVTEIAARHSGRTVVLVSHGGVLDVIYRAARSLHWHAPREHQMLNAAVNRLTAAGTPLVLSIQRWSDIDHLQQARDELLT
;
A
#
# COMPACT_ATOMS: atom_id res chain seq x y z
N LEU A 1 20.89 -1.08 0.88
CA LEU A 1 21.30 -1.56 -0.44
C LEU A 1 20.42 -0.88 -1.47
N THR A 2 20.98 -0.37 -2.56
CA THR A 2 20.20 0.06 -3.72
C THR A 2 19.61 -1.17 -4.42
N LEU A 3 18.65 -0.96 -5.34
CA LEU A 3 18.10 -2.06 -6.14
C LEU A 3 19.19 -2.76 -6.95
N ASP A 4 20.13 -2.02 -7.51
CA ASP A 4 21.27 -2.57 -8.27
C ASP A 4 22.18 -3.41 -7.37
N GLU A 5 22.48 -2.91 -6.17
CA GLU A 5 23.26 -3.66 -5.20
C GLU A 5 22.56 -4.96 -4.79
N ILE A 6 21.23 -4.96 -4.62
CA ILE A 6 20.48 -6.18 -4.31
C ILE A 6 20.49 -7.14 -5.50
N ALA A 7 20.26 -6.64 -6.72
CA ALA A 7 20.25 -7.44 -7.93
C ALA A 7 21.61 -8.12 -8.19
N THR A 8 22.72 -7.43 -7.89
CA THR A 8 24.07 -8.00 -7.99
C THR A 8 24.37 -9.00 -6.86
N ARG A 9 24.01 -8.68 -5.61
CA ARG A 9 24.40 -9.48 -4.44
C ARG A 9 23.50 -10.70 -4.19
N TYR A 10 22.22 -10.61 -4.58
CA TYR A 10 21.17 -11.60 -4.32
C TYR A 10 20.28 -11.80 -5.56
N PRO A 11 20.83 -12.25 -6.70
CA PRO A 11 20.10 -12.27 -7.98
C PRO A 11 18.87 -13.19 -7.95
N VAL A 12 18.94 -14.31 -7.23
CA VAL A 12 17.84 -15.28 -7.13
C VAL A 12 16.70 -14.70 -6.29
N GLU A 13 17.00 -14.20 -5.10
CA GLU A 13 16.02 -13.59 -4.21
C GLU A 13 15.42 -12.32 -4.82
N PHE A 14 16.22 -11.54 -5.55
CA PHE A 14 15.73 -10.38 -6.27
C PHE A 14 14.71 -10.77 -7.34
N ALA A 15 14.97 -11.83 -8.12
CA ALA A 15 14.02 -12.34 -9.10
C ALA A 15 12.72 -12.86 -8.44
N GLN A 16 12.84 -13.59 -7.32
CA GLN A 16 11.69 -14.08 -6.55
C GLN A 16 10.86 -12.93 -5.96
N TRP A 17 11.51 -11.91 -5.41
CA TRP A 17 10.86 -10.70 -4.92
C TRP A 17 10.10 -9.97 -6.03
N ARG A 18 10.72 -9.84 -7.22
CA ARG A 18 10.10 -9.22 -8.40
C ARG A 18 8.91 -10.02 -8.95
N ALA A 19 8.89 -11.34 -8.77
CA ALA A 19 7.77 -12.19 -9.18
C ALA A 19 6.50 -11.96 -8.33
N ARG A 20 6.62 -11.32 -7.16
CA ARG A 20 5.52 -11.03 -6.23
C ARG A 20 4.71 -12.26 -5.83
N ASP A 21 5.36 -13.41 -5.65
CA ASP A 21 4.72 -14.56 -5.01
C ASP A 21 4.25 -14.16 -3.61
N ALA A 22 2.96 -14.36 -3.32
CA ALA A 22 2.38 -14.01 -2.03
C ALA A 22 2.87 -14.93 -0.90
N ALA A 23 3.35 -16.13 -1.21
CA ALA A 23 3.85 -17.10 -0.23
C ALA A 23 5.36 -16.95 0.03
N TRP A 24 6.09 -16.33 -0.88
CA TRP A 24 7.53 -16.13 -0.73
C TRP A 24 7.84 -14.95 0.21
N CYS A 25 8.94 -15.06 0.96
CA CYS A 25 9.53 -13.95 1.70
C CYS A 25 11.06 -14.03 1.65
N PRO A 26 11.77 -12.89 1.71
CA PRO A 26 13.19 -12.91 1.99
C PRO A 26 13.43 -13.45 3.40
N ARG A 27 14.62 -14.01 3.65
CA ARG A 27 14.97 -14.57 4.97
C ARG A 27 14.77 -13.52 6.07
N GLY A 28 13.95 -13.84 7.07
CA GLY A 28 13.63 -12.94 8.18
C GLY A 28 12.67 -11.80 7.84
N GLY A 29 12.11 -11.79 6.62
CA GLY A 29 11.12 -10.82 6.18
C GLY A 29 9.68 -11.29 6.35
N GLU A 30 8.79 -10.58 5.68
CA GLU A 30 7.34 -10.81 5.67
C GLU A 30 6.90 -11.30 4.28
N THR A 31 5.95 -12.24 4.23
CA THR A 31 5.33 -12.68 2.96
C THR A 31 4.26 -11.70 2.51
N GLY A 32 3.92 -11.70 1.21
CA GLY A 32 2.81 -10.91 0.70
C GLY A 32 1.47 -11.26 1.40
N ARG A 33 1.27 -12.54 1.73
CA ARG A 33 0.09 -13.00 2.48
C ARG A 33 0.02 -12.39 3.88
N GLN A 34 1.10 -12.44 4.64
CA GLN A 34 1.17 -11.85 5.99
C GLN A 34 0.87 -10.35 5.97
N LEU A 35 1.45 -9.63 5.00
CA LEU A 35 1.18 -8.21 4.78
C LEU A 35 -0.31 -7.96 4.50
N ILE A 36 -0.91 -8.72 3.58
CA ILE A 36 -2.33 -8.58 3.22
C ILE A 36 -3.20 -8.80 4.46
N ASP A 37 -2.99 -9.92 5.16
CA ASP A 37 -3.85 -10.32 6.27
C ASP A 37 -3.79 -9.30 7.41
N ARG A 38 -2.59 -8.84 7.80
CA ARG A 38 -2.46 -7.85 8.88
C ARG A 38 -3.03 -6.48 8.51
N VAL A 39 -2.92 -6.07 7.24
CA VAL A 39 -3.45 -4.78 6.78
C VAL A 39 -4.97 -4.81 6.76
N LEU A 40 -5.57 -5.85 6.20
CA LEU A 40 -7.04 -5.95 6.13
C LEU A 40 -7.65 -6.10 7.52
N ALA A 41 -7.01 -6.85 8.42
CA ALA A 41 -7.43 -6.94 9.81
C ALA A 41 -7.41 -5.57 10.49
N ALA A 42 -6.29 -4.83 10.38
CA ALA A 42 -6.15 -3.51 10.99
C ALA A 42 -7.16 -2.49 10.43
N VAL A 43 -7.35 -2.44 9.10
CA VAL A 43 -8.31 -1.52 8.48
C VAL A 43 -9.75 -1.87 8.88
N THR A 44 -10.09 -3.14 8.98
CA THR A 44 -11.41 -3.60 9.46
C THR A 44 -11.66 -3.18 10.90
N GLU A 45 -10.69 -3.39 11.78
CA GLU A 45 -10.75 -2.99 13.19
C GLU A 45 -10.92 -1.47 13.35
N ILE A 46 -10.14 -0.68 12.60
CA ILE A 46 -10.21 0.77 12.60
C ILE A 46 -11.57 1.26 12.11
N ALA A 47 -12.06 0.72 10.98
CA ALA A 47 -13.37 1.09 10.43
C ALA A 47 -14.50 0.79 11.42
N ALA A 48 -14.46 -0.36 12.09
CA ALA A 48 -15.45 -0.73 13.11
C ALA A 48 -15.40 0.20 14.33
N ARG A 49 -14.21 0.49 14.86
CA ARG A 49 -14.03 1.37 16.04
C ARG A 49 -14.42 2.82 15.80
N HIS A 50 -14.32 3.28 14.56
CA HIS A 50 -14.56 4.67 14.18
C HIS A 50 -15.75 4.84 13.23
N SER A 51 -16.75 3.95 13.33
CA SER A 51 -17.97 4.03 12.51
C SER A 51 -18.63 5.41 12.59
N GLY A 52 -19.02 5.94 11.43
CA GLY A 52 -19.61 7.28 11.29
C GLY A 52 -18.63 8.45 11.47
N ARG A 53 -17.32 8.19 11.63
CA ARG A 53 -16.30 9.23 11.77
C ARG A 53 -15.33 9.22 10.59
N THR A 54 -14.64 10.34 10.41
CA THR A 54 -13.49 10.43 9.52
C THR A 54 -12.21 10.24 10.33
N VAL A 55 -11.32 9.37 9.87
CA VAL A 55 -10.00 9.13 10.45
C VAL A 55 -8.92 9.31 9.40
N VAL A 56 -7.70 9.64 9.84
CA VAL A 56 -6.52 9.72 8.98
C VAL A 56 -5.62 8.53 9.28
N LEU A 57 -5.21 7.84 8.21
CA LEU A 57 -4.22 6.76 8.28
C LEU A 57 -2.95 7.20 7.57
N VAL A 58 -1.83 7.18 8.28
CA VAL A 58 -0.50 7.42 7.72
C VAL A 58 0.20 6.08 7.58
N SER A 59 0.69 5.76 6.39
CA SER A 59 1.29 4.45 6.12
C SER A 59 2.27 4.47 4.96
N HIS A 60 2.71 3.29 4.54
CA HIS A 60 3.66 3.06 3.46
C HIS A 60 2.98 2.52 2.21
N GLY A 61 3.69 2.59 1.07
CA GLY A 61 3.15 2.13 -0.21
C GLY A 61 2.67 0.68 -0.21
N GLY A 62 3.38 -0.24 0.44
CA GLY A 62 2.94 -1.65 0.51
C GLY A 62 1.56 -1.82 1.16
N VAL A 63 1.25 -1.03 2.19
CA VAL A 63 -0.06 -1.03 2.85
C VAL A 63 -1.12 -0.40 1.96
N LEU A 64 -0.79 0.71 1.30
CA LEU A 64 -1.70 1.39 0.37
C LEU A 64 -2.05 0.51 -0.85
N ASP A 65 -1.11 -0.26 -1.41
CA ASP A 65 -1.37 -1.21 -2.52
C ASP A 65 -2.36 -2.31 -2.08
N VAL A 66 -2.27 -2.82 -0.85
CA VAL A 66 -3.25 -3.77 -0.31
C VAL A 66 -4.63 -3.14 -0.21
N ILE A 67 -4.74 -1.94 0.37
CA ILE A 67 -6.01 -1.22 0.52
C ILE A 67 -6.63 -0.92 -0.85
N TYR A 68 -5.84 -0.46 -1.81
CA TYR A 68 -6.29 -0.19 -3.17
C TYR A 68 -6.85 -1.45 -3.83
N ARG A 69 -6.11 -2.56 -3.77
CA ARG A 69 -6.53 -3.83 -4.37
C ARG A 69 -7.81 -4.35 -3.74
N ALA A 70 -7.94 -4.26 -2.41
CA ALA A 70 -9.16 -4.64 -1.72
C ALA A 70 -10.37 -3.79 -2.17
N ALA A 71 -10.20 -2.47 -2.28
CA ALA A 71 -11.26 -1.57 -2.74
C ALA A 71 -11.64 -1.74 -4.22
N ARG A 72 -10.76 -2.34 -5.03
CA ARG A 72 -10.95 -2.58 -6.47
C ARG A 72 -11.20 -4.05 -6.80
N SER A 73 -11.29 -4.92 -5.80
CA SER A 73 -11.40 -6.38 -5.96
C SER A 73 -10.33 -6.96 -6.90
N LEU A 74 -9.10 -6.44 -6.84
CA LEU A 74 -7.99 -6.89 -7.67
C LEU A 74 -7.23 -8.05 -7.04
N HIS A 75 -6.82 -9.00 -7.87
CA HIS A 75 -5.92 -10.06 -7.44
C HIS A 75 -4.53 -9.51 -7.05
N TRP A 76 -3.84 -10.16 -6.12
CA TRP A 76 -2.51 -9.73 -5.68
C TRP A 76 -1.49 -9.70 -6.84
N HIS A 77 -1.57 -10.69 -7.73
CA HIS A 77 -0.69 -10.81 -8.90
C HIS A 77 -1.07 -9.87 -10.05
N ALA A 78 -2.20 -9.16 -9.97
CA ALA A 78 -2.57 -8.22 -11.01
C ALA A 78 -1.49 -7.12 -11.14
N PRO A 79 -1.13 -6.71 -12.36
CA PRO A 79 -0.22 -5.59 -12.57
C PRO A 79 -0.62 -4.37 -11.74
N ARG A 80 0.36 -3.65 -11.21
CA ARG A 80 0.09 -2.40 -10.49
C ARG A 80 0.00 -1.26 -11.49
N GLU A 81 -1.24 -0.84 -11.76
CA GLU A 81 -1.54 0.26 -12.67
C GLU A 81 -1.79 1.59 -11.96
N HIS A 82 -2.04 1.56 -10.64
CA HIS A 82 -2.24 2.78 -9.86
C HIS A 82 -0.91 3.41 -9.46
N GLN A 83 -0.90 4.75 -9.46
CA GLN A 83 0.21 5.53 -8.94
C GLN A 83 0.26 5.43 -7.41
N MET A 84 1.47 5.53 -6.87
CA MET A 84 1.71 5.56 -5.43
C MET A 84 2.75 6.64 -5.16
N LEU A 85 2.26 7.87 -5.11
CA LEU A 85 3.08 9.06 -4.97
C LEU A 85 3.35 9.34 -3.49
N ASN A 86 4.55 9.83 -3.19
CA ASN A 86 4.90 10.21 -1.83
C ASN A 86 4.02 11.36 -1.34
N ALA A 87 3.64 11.31 -0.06
CA ALA A 87 2.77 12.27 0.60
C ALA A 87 1.39 12.49 -0.08
N ALA A 88 0.98 11.64 -1.02
CA ALA A 88 -0.33 11.77 -1.63
C ALA A 88 -1.47 11.40 -0.68
N VAL A 89 -2.56 12.14 -0.78
CA VAL A 89 -3.79 11.91 -0.01
C VAL A 89 -4.69 10.93 -0.75
N ASN A 90 -5.08 9.85 -0.09
CA ASN A 90 -6.02 8.86 -0.61
C ASN A 90 -7.29 8.90 0.24
N ARG A 91 -8.46 9.06 -0.41
CA ARG A 91 -9.76 9.17 0.26
C ARG A 91 -10.62 7.98 -0.12
N LEU A 92 -11.08 7.26 0.90
CA LEU A 92 -11.92 6.09 0.75
C LEU A 92 -13.08 6.17 1.76
N THR A 93 -14.22 5.59 1.39
CA THR A 93 -15.28 5.25 2.34
C THR A 93 -15.14 3.80 2.77
N ALA A 94 -15.46 3.53 4.04
CA ALA A 94 -15.45 2.21 4.65
C ALA A 94 -16.84 1.92 5.24
N ALA A 95 -17.48 0.83 4.84
CA ALA A 95 -18.83 0.49 5.31
C ALA A 95 -19.08 -1.02 5.35
N GLY A 96 -20.06 -1.43 6.17
CA GLY A 96 -20.57 -2.81 6.19
C GLY A 96 -19.75 -3.81 7.00
N THR A 97 -20.28 -5.02 7.11
CA THR A 97 -19.62 -6.20 7.65
C THR A 97 -20.08 -7.40 6.81
N PRO A 98 -19.23 -8.00 5.96
CA PRO A 98 -17.81 -7.72 5.79
C PRO A 98 -17.51 -6.30 5.28
N LEU A 99 -16.30 -5.81 5.57
CA LEU A 99 -15.87 -4.45 5.21
C LEU A 99 -15.85 -4.27 3.69
N VAL A 100 -16.49 -3.21 3.22
CA VAL A 100 -16.44 -2.72 1.84
C VAL A 100 -15.71 -1.37 1.82
N LEU A 101 -14.68 -1.29 0.98
CA LEU A 101 -13.91 -0.08 0.74
C LEU A 101 -14.25 0.47 -0.64
N SER A 102 -14.56 1.77 -0.72
CA SER A 102 -14.79 2.45 -2.00
C SER A 102 -13.86 3.65 -2.12
N ILE A 103 -13.10 3.72 -3.21
CA ILE A 103 -12.19 4.84 -3.48
C ILE A 103 -13.01 6.04 -3.95
N GLN A 104 -12.84 7.16 -3.26
CA GLN A 104 -13.38 8.46 -3.68
C GLN A 104 -12.36 9.27 -4.47
N ARG A 105 -11.11 9.30 -3.97
CA ARG A 105 -9.97 9.98 -4.61
C ARG A 105 -8.69 9.21 -4.31
N TRP A 106 -7.80 9.11 -5.30
CA TRP A 106 -6.54 8.39 -5.17
C TRP A 106 -5.38 9.23 -5.71
N SER A 107 -4.22 9.13 -5.07
CA SER A 107 -2.99 9.85 -5.44
C SER A 107 -3.16 11.37 -5.58
N ASP A 108 -3.93 11.99 -4.68
CA ASP A 108 -4.12 13.43 -4.67
C ASP A 108 -2.88 14.14 -4.11
N ILE A 109 -2.23 14.92 -4.97
CA ILE A 109 -1.05 15.73 -4.64
C ILE A 109 -1.31 17.23 -4.85
N ASP A 110 -2.58 17.67 -4.94
CA ASP A 110 -2.91 19.08 -5.19
C ASP A 110 -2.24 20.00 -4.17
N HIS A 111 -2.21 19.56 -2.91
CA HIS A 111 -1.56 20.28 -1.80
C HIS A 111 -0.04 20.44 -1.96
N LEU A 112 0.61 19.62 -2.80
CA LEU A 112 2.04 19.71 -3.09
C LEU A 112 2.36 20.64 -4.26
N GLN A 113 1.38 21.11 -5.03
CA GLN A 113 1.63 22.01 -6.16
C GLN A 113 2.30 23.33 -5.74
N GLN A 114 2.13 23.74 -4.49
CA GLN A 114 2.74 24.94 -3.91
C GLN A 114 3.85 24.60 -2.90
N ALA A 115 4.19 23.31 -2.75
CA ALA A 115 5.26 22.91 -1.85
C ALA A 115 6.59 23.45 -2.38
N ARG A 116 7.35 24.09 -1.51
CA ARG A 116 8.73 24.48 -1.80
C ARG A 116 9.59 23.27 -1.47
N ASP A 117 10.40 22.82 -2.43
CA ASP A 117 11.52 21.95 -2.10
C ASP A 117 12.48 22.77 -1.23
N GLU A 118 12.65 22.38 0.04
CA GLU A 118 13.52 23.06 1.01
C GLU A 118 15.03 22.96 0.64
N LEU A 119 15.36 22.38 -0.52
CA LEU A 119 16.72 22.17 -1.02
C LEU A 119 17.24 23.28 -1.95
N LEU A 120 16.61 24.45 -1.97
CA LEU A 120 17.13 25.62 -2.70
C LEU A 120 17.91 26.57 -1.76
N THR A 121 19.00 26.07 -1.19
CA THR A 121 20.11 26.90 -0.67
C THR A 121 21.44 26.23 -0.94
#